data_AF-A0A4V1KJ71-F1
#
_entry.id   AF-A0A4V1KJ71-F1
#
_cell.length_a   1.000
_cell.length_b   1.000
_cell.length_c   1.000
_cell.angle_alpha   90.00
_cell.angle_beta   90.00
_cell.angle_gamma   90.00
#
_symmetry.space_group_name_H-M   'P 1'
#
loop_
_entity.id
_entity.type
_entity.pdbx_description
1 polymer ?
#
loop_
_entity_poly.entity_id
_entity_poly.type
_entity_poly.pdbx_seq_one_letter_code
_entity_poly.pdbx_strand_id
1 'polypeptide(L)'
;MKKTAAVGATLAVLLLTATAASAAEGKVKKIDEAAGKITLEHGPIKNLDMDEPMTMVFKVAHPAMLNSIKVGDKVMFDADRVNGQITVTKIQKK
;
A
#
# COMPACT_ATOMS: atom_id res chain seq x y z
N MET A 1 -19.25 24.58 52.64
CA MET A 1 -20.01 23.60 51.85
C MET A 1 -20.28 24.18 50.47
N LYS A 2 -19.99 23.42 49.39
CA LYS A 2 -20.46 23.61 48.00
C LYS A 2 -19.80 24.81 47.26
N LYS A 3 -19.21 24.74 46.06
CA LYS A 3 -19.12 23.72 45.00
C LYS A 3 -17.93 24.09 44.10
N THR A 4 -17.35 23.06 43.52
CA THR A 4 -16.37 22.94 42.43
C THR A 4 -16.65 23.81 41.20
N ALA A 5 -15.58 24.26 40.53
CA ALA A 5 -15.53 24.33 39.07
C ALA A 5 -14.07 24.14 38.61
N ALA A 6 -13.79 22.95 38.07
CA ALA A 6 -12.51 22.58 37.48
C ALA A 6 -12.42 23.19 36.07
N VAL A 7 -11.29 23.85 35.78
CA VAL A 7 -10.97 24.37 34.44
C VAL A 7 -10.59 23.20 33.55
N GLY A 8 -11.30 23.09 32.43
CA GLY A 8 -11.13 22.04 31.43
C GLY A 8 -9.83 22.19 30.63
N ALA A 9 -9.18 21.07 30.41
CA ALA A 9 -8.18 20.88 29.38
C ALA A 9 -8.56 19.64 28.58
N THR A 10 -9.43 19.82 27.58
CA THR A 10 -9.72 18.79 26.58
C THR A 10 -8.59 18.81 25.56
N LEU A 11 -7.57 17.98 25.77
CA LEU A 11 -6.65 17.59 24.70
C LEU A 11 -7.42 16.66 23.74
N ALA A 12 -7.88 17.22 22.63
CA ALA A 12 -8.40 16.44 21.51
C ALA A 12 -7.24 15.68 20.85
N VAL A 13 -7.10 14.40 21.17
CA VAL A 13 -6.20 13.49 20.46
C VAL A 13 -6.85 13.19 19.10
N LEU A 14 -6.35 13.79 18.03
CA LEU A 14 -6.66 13.34 16.67
C LEU A 14 -6.00 11.97 16.47
N LEU A 15 -6.79 10.92 16.68
CA LEU A 15 -6.48 9.57 16.20
C LEU A 15 -6.55 9.59 14.67
N LEU A 16 -5.39 9.79 14.03
CA LEU A 16 -5.19 9.44 12.63
C LEU A 16 -5.31 7.92 12.51
N THR A 17 -6.53 7.43 12.32
CA THR A 17 -6.78 6.04 11.95
C THR A 17 -6.24 5.83 10.54
N ALA A 18 -4.95 5.48 10.44
CA ALA A 18 -4.40 4.91 9.23
C ALA A 18 -5.13 3.60 8.98
N THR A 19 -6.14 3.64 8.11
CA THR A 19 -6.70 2.43 7.50
C THR A 19 -5.53 1.74 6.82
N ALA A 20 -5.03 0.68 7.45
CA ALA A 20 -4.09 -0.22 6.83
C ALA A 20 -4.85 -0.93 5.72
N ALA A 21 -4.73 -0.41 4.50
CA ALA A 21 -5.02 -1.21 3.31
C ALA A 21 -4.30 -2.55 3.51
N SER A 22 -5.02 -3.65 3.32
CA SER A 22 -4.47 -4.99 3.54
C SER A 22 -3.36 -5.22 2.51
N ALA A 23 -2.11 -5.02 2.92
CA ALA A 23 -0.95 -5.18 2.05
C ALA A 23 -0.91 -6.60 1.48
N ALA A 24 -0.76 -6.70 0.16
CA ALA A 24 -0.58 -7.95 -0.54
C ALA A 24 0.89 -8.36 -0.55
N GLU A 25 1.13 -9.67 -0.52
CA GLU A 25 2.48 -10.22 -0.74
C GLU A 25 2.72 -10.44 -2.23
N GLY A 26 3.96 -10.34 -2.66
CA GLY A 26 4.32 -10.71 -4.03
C GLY A 26 5.80 -10.91 -4.24
N LYS A 27 6.14 -11.34 -5.45
CA LYS A 27 7.52 -11.48 -5.94
C LYS A 27 7.70 -10.69 -7.22
N VAL A 28 8.77 -9.90 -7.28
CA VAL A 28 9.13 -9.12 -8.46
C VAL A 28 9.61 -10.04 -9.57
N LYS A 29 8.93 -10.02 -10.72
CA LYS A 29 9.26 -10.82 -11.90
C LYS A 29 9.94 -9.98 -12.97
N LYS A 30 9.53 -8.72 -13.13
CA LYS A 30 10.09 -7.78 -14.10
C LYS A 30 9.86 -6.35 -13.62
N ILE A 31 10.80 -5.45 -13.91
CA ILE A 31 10.67 -4.01 -13.68
C ILE A 31 10.80 -3.32 -15.04
N ASP A 32 9.89 -2.39 -15.33
CA ASP A 32 9.92 -1.51 -16.50
C ASP A 32 9.87 -0.07 -16.02
N GLU A 33 11.06 0.47 -15.72
CA GLU A 33 11.23 1.82 -15.16
C GLU A 33 10.78 2.90 -16.16
N ALA A 34 11.05 2.69 -17.45
CA ALA A 34 10.67 3.61 -18.52
C ALA A 34 9.14 3.76 -18.62
N ALA A 35 8.39 2.67 -18.45
CA ALA A 35 6.94 2.69 -18.47
C ALA A 35 6.31 2.98 -17.08
N GLY A 36 7.10 2.99 -16.01
CA GLY A 36 6.61 3.06 -14.63
C GLY A 36 5.70 1.87 -14.29
N LYS A 37 6.12 0.67 -14.68
CA LYS A 37 5.36 -0.58 -14.49
C LYS A 37 6.22 -1.65 -13.83
N ILE A 38 5.56 -2.56 -13.12
CA ILE A 38 6.18 -3.71 -12.49
C ILE A 38 5.34 -4.96 -12.72
N THR A 39 5.98 -6.07 -13.04
CA THR A 39 5.33 -7.38 -13.08
C THR A 39 5.56 -8.07 -11.75
N LEU A 40 4.47 -8.34 -11.04
CA LEU A 40 4.47 -9.04 -9.76
C LEU A 40 3.73 -10.36 -9.93
N GLU A 41 4.34 -11.42 -9.41
CA GLU A 41 3.61 -12.61 -9.01
C GLU A 41 3.03 -12.29 -7.63
N HIS A 42 1.75 -11.94 -7.58
CA HIS A 42 1.11 -11.52 -6.35
C HIS A 42 0.36 -12.69 -5.70
N GLY A 43 0.27 -12.65 -4.38
CA GLY A 43 -0.70 -13.43 -3.61
C GLY A 43 -2.06 -12.73 -3.57
N PRO A 44 -2.95 -13.11 -2.65
CA PRO A 44 -4.30 -12.54 -2.58
C PRO A 44 -4.29 -11.01 -2.38
N ILE A 45 -5.05 -10.29 -3.20
CA ILE A 45 -5.29 -8.85 -3.11
C ILE A 45 -6.78 -8.59 -2.84
N LYS A 46 -7.13 -8.55 -1.55
CA LYS A 46 -8.54 -8.49 -1.11
C LYS A 46 -9.29 -7.28 -1.62
N ASN A 47 -8.65 -6.11 -1.65
CA ASN A 47 -9.32 -4.86 -2.04
C ASN A 47 -9.55 -4.74 -3.55
N LEU A 48 -8.99 -5.66 -4.35
CA LEU A 48 -9.20 -5.74 -5.79
C LEU A 48 -10.03 -6.96 -6.21
N ASP A 49 -10.53 -7.75 -5.24
CA ASP A 49 -11.21 -9.04 -5.44
C ASP A 49 -10.35 -10.04 -6.23
N MET A 50 -9.03 -10.06 -5.94
CA MET A 50 -8.08 -10.95 -6.60
C MET A 50 -7.53 -11.96 -5.58
N ASP A 51 -8.33 -12.97 -5.26
CA ASP A 51 -8.00 -13.92 -4.18
C ASP A 51 -6.98 -14.99 -4.58
N GLU A 52 -6.80 -15.23 -5.87
CA GLU A 52 -5.89 -16.24 -6.41
C GLU A 52 -4.51 -15.65 -6.73
N PRO A 53 -3.41 -16.39 -6.46
CA PRO A 53 -2.08 -15.94 -6.84
C PRO A 53 -1.92 -15.92 -8.36
N MET A 54 -1.54 -14.77 -8.92
CA MET A 54 -1.35 -14.63 -10.36
C MET A 54 -0.21 -13.67 -10.70
N THR A 55 0.31 -13.78 -11.91
CA THR A 55 1.36 -12.89 -12.43
C THR A 55 0.72 -11.85 -13.34
N MET A 56 0.80 -10.58 -12.96
CA MET A 56 0.27 -9.50 -13.79
C MET A 56 1.13 -8.24 -13.70
N VAL A 57 0.82 -7.29 -14.59
CA VAL A 57 1.51 -6.00 -14.65
C VAL A 57 0.72 -4.97 -13.86
N PHE A 58 1.41 -4.30 -12.94
CA PHE A 58 0.90 -3.19 -12.16
C PHE A 58 1.58 -1.90 -12.61
N LYS A 59 0.84 -0.79 -12.63
CA LYS A 59 1.45 0.53 -12.70
C LYS A 59 1.97 0.89 -11.31
N VAL A 60 3.04 1.69 -11.19
CA VAL A 60 3.42 2.27 -9.91
C VAL A 60 2.95 3.72 -9.81
N ALA A 61 2.50 4.13 -8.64
CA ALA A 61 2.07 5.51 -8.41
C ALA A 61 3.24 6.50 -8.55
N HIS A 62 4.44 6.10 -8.13
CA HIS A 62 5.66 6.90 -8.15
C HIS A 62 6.82 6.05 -8.68
N PRO A 63 7.51 6.47 -9.76
CA PRO A 63 8.63 5.70 -10.34
C PRO A 63 9.75 5.41 -9.35
N ALA A 64 9.99 6.31 -8.39
CA ALA A 64 11.03 6.16 -7.38
C ALA A 64 10.88 4.90 -6.51
N MET A 65 9.67 4.34 -6.40
CA MET A 65 9.42 3.08 -5.70
C MET A 65 10.17 1.88 -6.32
N LEU A 66 10.44 1.92 -7.62
CA LEU A 66 11.12 0.83 -8.34
C LEU A 66 12.60 0.75 -7.95
N ASN A 67 13.21 1.86 -7.52
CA ASN A 67 14.62 1.92 -7.14
C ASN A 67 14.95 1.15 -5.86
N SER A 68 13.95 0.85 -5.03
CA SER A 68 14.12 0.19 -3.72
C SER A 68 13.97 -1.33 -3.79
N ILE A 69 13.73 -1.89 -4.98
CA ILE A 69 13.46 -3.31 -5.22
C ILE A 69 14.16 -3.77 -6.49
N LYS A 70 14.38 -5.08 -6.63
CA LYS A 70 14.91 -5.68 -7.87
C LYS A 70 14.14 -6.94 -8.23
N VAL A 71 14.33 -7.39 -9.47
CA VAL A 71 13.81 -8.68 -9.94
C VAL A 71 14.27 -9.81 -9.00
N GLY A 72 13.32 -10.66 -8.62
CA GLY A 72 13.52 -11.77 -7.69
C GLY A 72 13.19 -11.43 -6.23
N ASP A 73 13.09 -10.16 -5.85
CA ASP A 73 12.75 -9.77 -4.48
C ASP A 73 11.32 -10.19 -4.11
N LYS A 74 11.15 -10.63 -2.87
CA LYS A 74 9.84 -10.73 -2.22
C LYS A 74 9.49 -9.35 -1.67
N VAL A 75 8.24 -8.94 -1.85
CA VAL A 75 7.75 -7.62 -1.50
C VAL A 75 6.41 -7.71 -0.80
N MET A 76 6.12 -6.71 0.02
CA MET A 76 4.76 -6.38 0.45
C MET A 76 4.36 -5.09 -0.23
N PHE A 77 3.15 -5.03 -0.78
CA PHE A 77 2.70 -3.87 -1.53
C PHE A 77 1.20 -3.61 -1.33
N ASP A 78 0.83 -2.33 -1.41
CA ASP A 78 -0.56 -1.90 -1.51
C ASP A 78 -0.84 -1.61 -2.98
N ALA A 79 -1.96 -2.10 -3.50
CA ALA A 79 -2.43 -1.79 -4.85
C ALA A 79 -3.88 -1.33 -4.80
N ASP A 80 -4.25 -0.39 -5.67
CA ASP A 80 -5.61 0.15 -5.75
C ASP A 80 -5.98 0.51 -7.20
N ARG A 81 -7.26 0.70 -7.47
CA ARG A 81 -7.77 1.22 -8.74
C ARG A 81 -7.71 2.75 -8.72
N VAL A 82 -6.66 3.31 -9.31
CA VAL A 82 -6.50 4.75 -9.50
C VAL A 82 -6.87 5.12 -10.92
N ASN A 83 -7.90 5.95 -11.11
CA ASN A 83 -8.42 6.34 -12.43
C ASN A 83 -8.76 5.12 -13.32
N GLY A 84 -9.32 4.06 -12.73
CA GLY A 84 -9.66 2.81 -13.43
C GLY A 84 -8.47 1.90 -13.75
N GLN A 85 -7.24 2.24 -13.33
CA GLN A 85 -6.05 1.41 -13.53
C GLN A 85 -5.51 0.85 -12.21
N ILE A 86 -5.17 -0.43 -12.22
CA ILE A 86 -4.54 -1.11 -11.09
C ILE A 86 -3.13 -0.56 -10.89
N THR A 87 -2.93 0.08 -9.73
CA THR A 87 -1.74 0.87 -9.41
C THR A 87 -1.22 0.50 -8.03
N VAL A 88 0.06 0.14 -7.94
CA VAL A 88 0.79 -0.01 -6.69
C VAL A 88 1.00 1.36 -6.07
N THR A 89 0.45 1.57 -4.88
CA THR A 89 0.50 2.84 -4.14
C THR A 89 1.60 2.83 -3.08
N LYS A 90 1.99 1.65 -2.59
CA LYS A 90 3.14 1.44 -1.72
C LYS A 90 3.80 0.11 -2.04
N ILE A 91 5.11 0.04 -1.91
CA ILE A 91 5.86 -1.21 -2.04
C ILE A 91 7.09 -1.16 -1.14
N GLN A 92 7.38 -2.29 -0.50
CA GLN A 92 8.55 -2.47 0.33
C GLN A 92 9.05 -3.90 0.18
N LYS A 93 10.37 -4.07 0.26
CA LYS A 93 10.98 -5.40 0.29
C LYS A 93 10.62 -6.10 1.61
N LYS A 94 10.25 -7.39 1.51
CA LYS A 94 10.02 -8.27 2.66
C LYS A 94 11.33 -8.88 3.15
#